data_AF-A0A3N5AA01-F1
#
_entry.id   AF-A0A3N5AA01-F1
#
_cell.length_a   1.000
_cell.length_b   1.000
_cell.length_c   1.000
_cell.angle_alpha   90.00
_cell.angle_beta   90.00
_cell.angle_gamma   90.00
#
_symmetry.space_group_name_H-M   'P 1'
#
loop_
_entity.id
_entity.type
_entity.pdbx_description
1 polymer ?
#
loop_
_entity_poly.entity_id
_entity_poly.type
_entity_poly.pdbx_seq_one_letter_code
_entity_poly.pdbx_strand_id
1 'polypeptide(L)'
;MSEYQDHVRQTLEGQNVDPGEDLGMDEMRWTPAPASEAVTDDAMRTAADTAHAMIDRATDAYLSLVGDVLGDGTHHMVASSSTPHGELAEGQQLTVIGDLLVVDEAAALRVAVVIAAGMVGCSTGGLVVRTFGPDGSEFVRGWRVRNFWLRPLTAQEIREAYTVDTATGAPVAPEPGLEYRQAERVPRPDQAPTHGESASHTTPRDNRPPNRRN
;
A
#
# COMPACT_ATOMS: atom_id res chain seq x y z
N MET A 1 29.06 -9.06 -10.94
CA MET A 1 28.68 -8.10 -9.88
C MET A 1 28.10 -6.92 -10.62
N SER A 2 26.82 -6.68 -10.35
CA SER A 2 25.84 -6.22 -11.34
C SER A 2 25.89 -4.71 -11.48
N GLU A 3 25.90 -4.21 -12.73
CA GLU A 3 25.82 -2.79 -13.10
C GLU A 3 24.68 -2.05 -12.36
N TYR A 4 23.65 -2.78 -11.94
CA TYR A 4 22.55 -2.31 -11.11
C TYR A 4 22.99 -1.82 -9.71
N GLN A 5 23.94 -2.51 -9.07
CA GLN A 5 24.46 -2.13 -7.74
C GLN A 5 25.44 -0.96 -7.82
N ASP A 6 26.11 -0.77 -8.96
CA ASP A 6 26.95 0.41 -9.21
C ASP A 6 26.08 1.64 -9.51
N HIS A 7 24.99 1.47 -10.26
CA HIS A 7 24.05 2.54 -10.59
C HIS A 7 23.30 3.10 -9.36
N VAL A 8 22.83 2.21 -8.47
CA VAL A 8 22.17 2.61 -7.21
C VAL A 8 23.15 3.36 -6.29
N ARG A 9 24.42 2.95 -6.25
CA ARG A 9 25.45 3.61 -5.44
C ARG A 9 25.83 5.00 -5.99
N GLN A 10 26.03 5.11 -7.31
CA GLN A 10 26.34 6.40 -7.96
C GLN A 10 25.22 7.43 -7.79
N THR A 11 23.97 6.96 -7.80
CA THR A 11 22.78 7.82 -7.57
C THR A 11 22.73 8.34 -6.12
N LEU A 12 23.18 7.55 -5.15
CA LEU A 12 23.25 7.94 -3.73
C LEU A 12 24.45 8.86 -3.41
N GLU A 13 25.53 8.79 -4.19
CA GLU A 13 26.77 9.56 -3.96
C GLU A 13 26.86 10.86 -4.77
N GLY A 14 25.85 11.17 -5.60
CA GLY A 14 25.78 12.43 -6.37
C GLY A 14 26.79 12.54 -7.51
N GLN A 15 27.42 11.43 -7.90
CA GLN A 15 28.34 11.35 -9.03
C GLN A 15 27.59 10.84 -10.26
N ASN A 16 26.93 11.75 -10.98
CA ASN A 16 26.35 11.44 -12.28
C ASN A 16 27.44 11.59 -13.34
N VAL A 17 27.86 10.49 -13.97
CA VAL A 17 28.65 10.55 -15.22
C VAL A 17 27.64 10.72 -16.34
N ASP A 18 27.74 11.82 -17.09
CA ASP A 18 26.92 12.09 -18.26
C ASP A 18 27.12 10.96 -19.29
N PRO A 19 26.10 10.15 -19.62
CA PRO A 19 26.23 9.02 -20.53
C PRO A 19 26.28 9.43 -22.01
N GLY A 20 26.53 10.71 -22.31
CA GLY A 20 26.34 11.31 -23.62
C GLY A 20 27.40 11.04 -24.71
N GLU A 21 28.50 10.33 -24.45
CA GLU A 21 29.62 10.31 -25.41
C GLU A 21 29.81 9.03 -26.26
N ASP A 22 29.06 7.94 -26.07
CA ASP A 22 29.38 6.67 -26.77
C ASP A 22 28.23 6.00 -27.55
N LEU A 23 27.09 6.68 -27.75
CA LEU A 23 26.00 6.16 -28.59
C LEU A 23 25.91 6.97 -29.88
N GLY A 24 26.25 6.34 -31.00
CA GLY A 24 26.15 6.94 -32.33
C GLY A 24 24.75 7.49 -32.58
N MET A 25 24.67 8.65 -33.22
CA MET A 25 23.43 9.42 -33.45
C MET A 25 22.30 8.63 -34.16
N ASP A 26 22.63 7.49 -34.79
CA ASP A 26 21.68 6.55 -35.40
C ASP A 26 20.99 5.59 -34.40
N GLU A 27 21.59 5.31 -33.23
CA GLU A 27 20.98 4.49 -32.16
C GLU A 27 20.00 5.28 -31.27
N MET A 28 20.07 6.61 -31.27
CA MET A 28 19.09 7.47 -30.60
C MET A 28 17.78 7.64 -31.38
N ARG A 29 17.65 7.03 -32.58
CA ARG A 29 16.42 7.14 -33.36
C ARG A 29 15.38 6.17 -32.80
N TRP A 30 14.60 6.65 -31.83
CA TRP A 30 13.37 6.01 -31.38
C TRP A 30 12.55 5.57 -32.60
N THR A 31 12.50 4.27 -32.84
CA THR A 31 11.67 3.69 -33.89
C THR A 31 10.41 3.19 -33.19
N PRO A 32 9.27 3.89 -33.31
CA PRO A 32 8.06 3.44 -32.66
C PRO A 32 7.72 2.03 -33.14
N ALA A 33 7.39 1.13 -32.22
CA ALA A 33 6.86 -0.18 -32.56
C ALA A 33 5.68 -0.01 -33.56
N PRO A 34 5.53 -0.91 -34.54
CA PRO A 34 4.41 -0.83 -35.47
C PRO A 34 3.10 -0.73 -34.67
N ALA A 35 2.24 0.21 -35.05
CA ALA A 35 0.96 0.43 -34.38
C ALA A 35 0.22 -0.91 -34.30
N SER A 36 0.11 -1.45 -33.08
CA SER A 36 -0.83 -2.52 -32.78
C SER A 36 -2.22 -2.08 -33.20
N GLU A 37 -3.11 -3.03 -33.53
CA GLU A 37 -4.50 -2.80 -33.94
C GLU A 37 -5.06 -1.56 -33.25
N ALA A 38 -5.52 -0.58 -34.04
CA ALA A 38 -5.85 0.76 -33.55
C ALA A 38 -6.74 0.67 -32.30
N VAL A 39 -6.12 0.86 -31.13
CA VAL A 39 -6.84 0.92 -29.86
C VAL A 39 -7.82 2.06 -30.02
N THR A 40 -9.11 1.77 -29.92
CA THR A 40 -10.14 2.77 -30.12
C THR A 40 -10.08 3.81 -29.01
N ASP A 41 -10.47 5.05 -29.31
CA ASP A 41 -10.57 6.11 -28.29
C ASP A 41 -11.46 5.70 -27.10
N ASP A 42 -12.44 4.81 -27.34
CA ASP A 42 -13.31 4.22 -26.31
C ASP A 42 -12.56 3.24 -25.39
N ALA A 43 -11.71 2.39 -25.96
CA ALA A 43 -10.86 1.49 -25.18
C ALA A 43 -9.84 2.27 -24.35
N MET A 44 -9.22 3.32 -24.91
CA MET A 44 -8.31 4.19 -24.17
C MET A 44 -8.99 4.90 -23.01
N ARG A 45 -10.20 5.46 -23.24
CA ARG A 45 -10.99 6.11 -22.18
C ARG A 45 -11.37 5.11 -21.08
N THR A 46 -11.84 3.93 -21.45
CA THR A 46 -12.20 2.88 -20.48
C THR A 46 -11.00 2.47 -19.61
N ALA A 47 -9.81 2.37 -20.21
CA ALA A 47 -8.58 2.09 -19.49
C ALA A 47 -8.21 3.22 -18.52
N ALA A 48 -8.33 4.48 -18.97
CA ALA A 48 -8.07 5.65 -18.12
C ALA A 48 -9.04 5.73 -16.94
N ASP A 49 -10.34 5.52 -17.17
CA ASP A 49 -11.36 5.51 -16.12
C ASP A 49 -11.11 4.38 -15.10
N THR A 50 -10.69 3.21 -15.59
CA THR A 50 -10.29 2.10 -14.73
C THR A 50 -9.07 2.46 -13.90
N ALA A 51 -8.04 3.08 -14.49
CA ALA A 51 -6.84 3.50 -13.78
C ALA A 51 -7.15 4.54 -12.69
N HIS A 52 -7.98 5.55 -13.00
CA HIS A 52 -8.44 6.52 -12.01
C HIS A 52 -9.18 5.85 -10.86
N ALA A 53 -10.11 4.93 -11.15
CA ALA A 53 -10.83 4.21 -10.11
C ALA A 53 -9.91 3.36 -9.20
N MET A 54 -8.82 2.80 -9.74
CA MET A 54 -7.82 2.08 -8.93
C MET A 54 -6.99 3.03 -8.07
N ILE A 55 -6.61 4.20 -8.59
CA ILE A 55 -5.87 5.22 -7.84
C ILE A 55 -6.74 5.78 -6.72
N ASP A 56 -8.01 6.08 -6.97
CA ASP A 56 -8.96 6.54 -5.95
C ASP A 56 -9.06 5.50 -4.83
N ARG A 57 -9.21 4.22 -5.21
CA ARG A 57 -9.34 3.13 -4.24
C ARG A 57 -8.05 2.88 -3.45
N ALA A 58 -6.89 3.05 -4.06
CA ALA A 58 -5.61 2.96 -3.39
C ALA A 58 -5.39 4.15 -2.44
N THR A 59 -5.82 5.34 -2.83
CA THR A 59 -5.82 6.56 -2.01
C THR A 59 -6.73 6.37 -0.79
N ASP A 60 -7.95 5.86 -0.96
CA ASP A 60 -8.84 5.52 0.14
C ASP A 60 -8.20 4.53 1.12
N ALA A 61 -7.54 3.49 0.60
CA ALA A 61 -6.87 2.50 1.44
C ALA A 61 -5.67 3.09 2.20
N TYR A 62 -4.91 3.97 1.55
CA TYR A 62 -3.80 4.70 2.17
C TYR A 62 -4.30 5.62 3.28
N LEU A 63 -5.32 6.43 3.00
CA LEU A 63 -5.90 7.36 3.99
C LEU A 63 -6.50 6.61 5.18
N SER A 64 -7.22 5.52 4.94
CA SER A 64 -7.79 4.67 6.01
C SER A 64 -6.67 4.00 6.85
N LEU A 65 -5.57 3.60 6.22
CA LEU A 65 -4.42 3.07 6.95
C LEU A 65 -3.80 4.13 7.86
N VAL A 66 -3.53 5.32 7.32
CA VAL A 66 -2.89 6.40 8.08
C VAL A 66 -3.80 6.94 9.18
N GLY A 67 -5.10 7.09 8.92
CA GLY A 67 -6.05 7.67 9.86
C GLY A 67 -6.57 6.70 10.93
N ASP A 68 -6.77 5.42 10.59
CA ASP A 68 -7.47 4.48 11.48
C ASP A 68 -6.57 3.37 12.05
N VAL A 69 -5.36 3.17 11.51
CA VAL A 69 -4.51 2.01 11.83
C VAL A 69 -3.09 2.39 12.28
N LEU A 70 -2.54 3.48 11.75
CA LEU A 70 -1.28 4.01 12.25
C LEU A 70 -1.55 4.85 13.50
N GLY A 71 -1.06 4.37 14.66
CA GLY A 71 -1.00 5.18 15.87
C GLY A 71 0.25 6.05 15.90
N ASP A 72 0.44 6.80 17.00
CA ASP A 72 1.57 7.72 17.18
C ASP A 72 2.94 7.09 16.89
N GLY A 73 3.79 7.84 16.20
CA GLY A 73 5.16 7.45 15.89
C GLY A 73 5.65 7.94 14.53
N THR A 74 6.88 7.57 14.18
CA THR A 74 7.44 7.74 12.84
C THR A 74 7.32 6.43 12.09
N HIS A 75 6.81 6.48 10.87
CA HIS A 75 6.52 5.31 10.06
C HIS A 75 7.29 5.39 8.74
N HIS A 76 8.06 4.35 8.46
CA HIS A 76 8.71 4.14 7.18
C HIS A 76 7.86 3.15 6.40
N MET A 77 7.20 3.64 5.36
CA MET A 77 6.27 2.89 4.54
C MET A 77 6.91 2.58 3.18
N VAL A 78 6.78 1.35 2.72
CA VAL A 78 7.23 0.92 1.39
C VAL A 78 6.11 0.11 0.73
N ALA A 79 5.63 0.59 -0.41
CA ALA A 79 4.76 -0.17 -1.28
C ALA A 79 5.59 -0.85 -2.36
N SER A 80 5.21 -2.07 -2.72
CA SER A 80 5.77 -2.78 -3.87
C SER A 80 4.68 -3.41 -4.70
N SER A 81 4.90 -3.53 -6.00
CA SER A 81 4.03 -4.28 -6.90
C SER A 81 4.81 -4.92 -8.04
N SER A 82 4.52 -6.19 -8.28
CA SER A 82 5.02 -6.95 -9.41
C SER A 82 3.95 -6.96 -10.49
N THR A 83 4.29 -6.44 -11.67
CA THR A 83 3.38 -6.32 -12.82
C THR A 83 3.96 -7.04 -14.04
N PRO A 84 3.16 -7.32 -15.08
CA PRO A 84 3.69 -7.84 -16.35
C PRO A 84 4.76 -6.95 -17.01
N HIS A 85 4.86 -5.68 -16.61
CA HIS A 85 5.80 -4.69 -17.16
C HIS A 85 7.01 -4.43 -16.27
N GLY A 86 7.12 -5.14 -15.13
CA GLY A 86 8.23 -5.00 -14.19
C GLY A 86 7.78 -4.78 -12.75
N GLU A 87 8.78 -4.64 -11.89
CA GLU A 87 8.64 -4.34 -10.47
C GLU A 87 8.56 -2.84 -10.23
N LEU A 88 7.65 -2.43 -9.35
CA LEU A 88 7.49 -1.06 -8.88
C LEU A 88 7.68 -1.04 -7.37
N ALA A 89 8.43 -0.07 -6.86
CA ALA A 89 8.59 0.14 -5.43
C ALA A 89 8.72 1.63 -5.12
N GLU A 90 7.94 2.11 -4.15
CA GLU A 90 7.97 3.50 -3.70
C GLU A 90 7.87 3.53 -2.18
N GLY A 91 8.57 4.48 -1.58
CA GLY A 91 8.66 4.61 -0.14
C GLY A 91 8.42 6.04 0.34
N GLN A 92 7.96 6.15 1.58
CA GLN A 92 7.82 7.42 2.26
C GLN A 92 8.09 7.27 3.75
N GLN A 93 8.48 8.37 4.37
CA GLN A 93 8.44 8.53 5.81
C GLN A 93 7.29 9.48 6.16
N LEU A 94 6.50 9.11 7.15
CA LEU A 94 5.46 9.97 7.72
C LEU A 94 5.50 9.88 9.25
N THR A 95 4.97 10.89 9.92
CA THR A 95 4.89 10.93 11.39
C THR A 95 3.47 11.25 11.82
N VAL A 96 2.94 10.45 12.76
CA VAL A 96 1.63 10.64 13.38
C VAL A 96 1.83 11.10 14.83
N ILE A 97 1.16 12.18 15.22
CA ILE A 97 1.17 12.73 16.59
C ILE A 97 -0.26 13.14 16.96
N GLY A 98 -1.01 12.26 17.61
CA GLY A 98 -2.45 12.44 17.80
C GLY A 98 -3.14 12.62 16.44
N ASP A 99 -3.85 13.74 16.27
CA ASP A 99 -4.53 14.06 15.01
C ASP A 99 -3.62 14.72 13.96
N LEU A 100 -2.35 15.02 14.29
CA LEU A 100 -1.40 15.62 13.36
C LEU A 100 -0.71 14.56 12.51
N LEU A 101 -0.80 14.73 11.20
CA LEU A 101 -0.05 13.96 10.21
C LEU A 101 1.00 14.85 9.53
N VAL A 102 2.27 14.44 9.61
CA VAL A 102 3.38 15.03 8.83
C VAL A 102 3.76 14.05 7.73
N VAL A 103 3.56 14.47 6.48
CA VAL A 103 3.75 13.60 5.31
C VAL A 103 4.23 14.41 4.10
N ASP A 104 4.98 13.77 3.21
CA ASP A 104 5.25 14.25 1.86
C ASP A 104 4.10 13.81 0.94
N GLU A 105 3.26 14.77 0.52
CA GLU A 105 2.09 14.51 -0.33
C GLU A 105 2.45 13.86 -1.68
N ALA A 106 3.59 14.22 -2.28
CA ALA A 106 4.02 13.64 -3.54
C ALA A 106 4.49 12.19 -3.36
N ALA A 107 5.21 11.91 -2.26
CA ALA A 107 5.58 10.55 -1.90
C ALA A 107 4.35 9.69 -1.55
N ALA A 108 3.37 10.28 -0.86
CA ALA A 108 2.10 9.63 -0.57
C ALA A 108 1.35 9.20 -1.83
N LEU A 109 1.28 10.09 -2.83
CA LEU A 109 0.67 9.78 -4.12
C LEU A 109 1.43 8.67 -4.85
N ARG A 110 2.77 8.72 -4.89
CA ARG A 110 3.58 7.65 -5.53
C ARG A 110 3.35 6.29 -4.88
N VAL A 111 3.29 6.24 -3.56
CA VAL A 111 2.93 5.02 -2.81
C VAL A 111 1.53 4.53 -3.16
N ALA A 112 0.54 5.42 -3.24
CA ALA A 112 -0.82 5.06 -3.63
C ALA A 112 -0.87 4.49 -5.07
N VAL A 113 -0.10 5.06 -6.01
CA VAL A 113 0.00 4.57 -7.39
C VAL A 113 0.61 3.15 -7.43
N VAL A 114 1.64 2.87 -6.64
CA VAL A 114 2.19 1.51 -6.55
C VAL A 114 1.16 0.54 -5.97
N ILE A 115 0.43 0.93 -4.92
CA ILE A 115 -0.68 0.11 -4.39
C ILE A 115 -1.74 -0.16 -5.47
N ALA A 116 -2.10 0.86 -6.26
CA ALA A 116 -3.05 0.73 -7.37
C ALA A 116 -2.56 -0.22 -8.46
N ALA A 117 -1.26 -0.22 -8.79
CA ALA A 117 -0.67 -1.16 -9.73
C ALA A 117 -0.83 -2.62 -9.29
N GLY A 118 -0.72 -2.88 -7.97
CA GLY A 118 -0.97 -4.18 -7.36
C GLY A 118 -2.44 -4.61 -7.34
N MET A 119 -3.38 -3.72 -7.68
CA MET A 119 -4.80 -4.03 -7.81
C MET A 119 -5.19 -4.58 -9.18
N VAL A 120 -4.34 -4.41 -10.20
CA VAL A 120 -4.56 -4.92 -11.56
C VAL A 120 -4.54 -6.45 -11.54
N GLY A 121 -5.46 -7.09 -12.26
CA GLY A 121 -5.72 -8.55 -12.14
C GLY A 121 -4.53 -9.48 -12.42
N CYS A 122 -3.51 -9.00 -13.14
CA CYS A 122 -2.29 -9.76 -13.44
C CYS A 122 -1.09 -9.35 -12.56
N SER A 123 -1.31 -8.52 -11.54
CA SER A 123 -0.27 -8.00 -10.66
C SER A 123 -0.38 -8.60 -9.27
N THR A 124 0.73 -8.52 -8.53
CA THR A 124 0.72 -8.70 -7.08
C THR A 124 1.23 -7.42 -6.44
N GLY A 125 0.80 -7.13 -5.21
CA GLY A 125 1.27 -5.95 -4.50
C GLY A 125 1.23 -6.12 -2.99
N GLY A 126 2.03 -5.31 -2.32
CA GLY A 126 2.13 -5.30 -0.87
C GLY A 126 2.53 -3.93 -0.35
N LEU A 127 2.31 -3.77 0.94
CA LEU A 127 2.68 -2.58 1.69
C LEU A 127 3.29 -3.03 3.01
N VAL A 128 4.45 -2.48 3.34
CA VAL A 128 5.08 -2.70 4.63
C VAL A 128 5.25 -1.37 5.34
N VAL A 129 5.02 -1.37 6.65
CA VAL A 129 5.24 -0.22 7.52
C VAL A 129 6.11 -0.65 8.70
N ARG A 130 7.32 -0.08 8.78
CA ARG A 130 8.16 -0.10 9.98
C ARG A 130 7.80 1.12 10.81
N THR A 131 7.52 0.91 12.10
CA THR A 131 7.07 1.95 13.02
C THR A 131 8.08 2.11 14.14
N PHE A 132 8.42 3.36 14.43
CA PHE A 132 9.20 3.82 15.57
C PHE A 132 8.25 4.55 16.52
N GLY A 133 7.82 3.85 17.58
CA GLY A 133 6.89 4.37 18.56
C GLY A 133 7.55 5.37 19.53
N PRO A 134 6.76 6.28 20.14
CA PRO A 134 7.27 7.27 21.09
C PRO A 134 7.81 6.65 22.39
N ASP A 135 7.44 5.40 22.69
CA ASP A 135 7.93 4.60 23.82
C ASP A 135 9.26 3.88 23.54
N GLY A 136 9.85 4.12 22.36
CA GLY A 136 11.05 3.42 21.90
C GLY A 136 10.77 2.04 21.31
N SER A 137 9.50 1.66 21.12
CA SER A 137 9.15 0.42 20.44
C SER A 137 9.47 0.50 18.94
N GLU A 138 9.90 -0.63 18.39
CA GLU A 138 10.21 -0.75 16.97
C GLU A 138 9.59 -2.03 16.43
N PHE A 139 8.72 -1.89 15.43
CA PHE A 139 7.99 -3.03 14.89
C PHE A 139 7.62 -2.86 13.42
N VAL A 140 7.41 -3.97 12.74
CA VAL A 140 6.98 -4.03 11.34
C VAL A 140 5.63 -4.71 11.21
N ARG A 141 4.75 -4.12 10.39
CA ARG A 141 3.46 -4.67 9.96
C ARG A 141 3.40 -4.67 8.44
N GLY A 142 2.67 -5.61 7.85
CA GLY A 142 2.52 -5.70 6.40
C GLY A 142 1.11 -6.02 5.94
N TRP A 143 0.79 -5.58 4.73
CA TRP A 143 -0.46 -5.85 4.05
C TRP A 143 -0.18 -6.33 2.63
N ARG A 144 -1.00 -7.24 2.11
CA ARG A 144 -1.04 -7.61 0.70
C ARG A 144 -2.21 -6.94 -0.01
N VAL A 145 -2.03 -6.54 -1.25
CA VAL A 145 -3.11 -6.06 -2.09
C VAL A 145 -3.93 -7.25 -2.59
N ARG A 146 -5.22 -7.30 -2.23
CA ARG A 146 -6.12 -8.35 -2.68
C ARG A 146 -7.58 -7.89 -2.68
N ASN A 147 -8.30 -8.21 -3.75
CA ASN A 147 -9.68 -7.77 -3.98
C ASN A 147 -9.80 -6.24 -3.86
N PHE A 148 -8.89 -5.54 -4.55
CA PHE A 148 -8.80 -4.08 -4.61
C PHE A 148 -8.71 -3.42 -3.22
N TRP A 149 -7.96 -4.00 -2.28
CA TRP A 149 -7.78 -3.47 -0.93
C TRP A 149 -6.56 -4.05 -0.21
N LEU A 150 -6.15 -3.42 0.89
CA LEU A 150 -5.08 -3.90 1.79
C LEU A 150 -5.61 -4.99 2.73
N ARG A 151 -5.02 -6.19 2.67
CA ARG A 151 -5.32 -7.31 3.56
C ARG A 151 -4.17 -7.54 4.51
N PRO A 152 -4.42 -7.64 5.83
CA PRO A 152 -3.36 -7.78 6.81
C PRO A 152 -2.57 -9.07 6.59
N LEU A 153 -1.26 -8.98 6.77
CA LEU A 153 -0.37 -10.12 6.94
C LEU A 153 -0.26 -10.47 8.42
N THR A 154 -0.06 -11.76 8.67
CA THR A 154 0.30 -12.28 9.99
C THR A 154 1.75 -11.94 10.33
N ALA A 155 2.09 -12.00 11.62
CA ALA A 155 3.47 -11.85 12.10
C ALA A 155 4.44 -12.87 11.46
N GLN A 156 3.94 -14.06 11.08
CA GLN A 156 4.73 -15.08 10.41
C GLN A 156 4.99 -14.70 8.95
N GLU A 157 3.97 -14.33 8.19
CA GLU A 157 4.10 -13.96 6.78
C GLU A 157 5.04 -12.76 6.60
N ILE A 158 4.98 -11.76 7.47
CA ILE A 158 5.89 -10.60 7.39
C ILE A 158 7.32 -10.96 7.79
N ARG A 159 7.50 -11.87 8.74
CA ARG A 159 8.84 -12.39 9.11
C ARG A 159 9.46 -13.11 7.94
N GLU A 160 8.72 -14.03 7.31
CA GLU A 160 9.17 -14.77 6.12
C GLU A 160 9.61 -13.81 5.00
N ALA A 161 8.86 -12.72 4.77
CA ALA A 161 9.21 -11.72 3.77
C ALA A 161 10.50 -10.93 4.09
N TYR A 162 10.84 -10.72 5.37
CA TYR A 162 12.03 -9.98 5.80
C TYR A 162 13.27 -10.85 5.98
N THR A 163 13.07 -12.14 6.26
CA THR A 163 14.16 -13.09 6.50
C THR A 163 14.62 -13.78 5.22
N VAL A 164 14.25 -13.26 4.05
CA VAL A 164 14.67 -13.80 2.75
C VAL A 164 15.26 -12.65 1.94
N ASP A 165 16.50 -12.82 1.51
CA ASP A 165 17.18 -11.90 0.61
C ASP A 165 16.46 -11.90 -0.73
N THR A 166 16.01 -10.74 -1.18
CA THR A 166 15.18 -10.63 -2.40
C THR A 166 15.96 -10.89 -3.69
N ALA A 167 17.29 -10.79 -3.68
CA ALA A 167 18.14 -11.01 -4.85
C ALA A 167 18.58 -12.47 -5.01
N THR A 168 18.78 -13.16 -3.88
CA THR A 168 19.39 -14.50 -3.84
C THR A 168 18.44 -15.57 -3.29
N GLY A 169 17.35 -15.18 -2.64
CA GLY A 169 16.45 -16.08 -1.93
C GLY A 169 17.06 -16.69 -0.66
N ALA A 170 18.26 -16.25 -0.25
CA ALA A 170 18.95 -16.79 0.90
C ALA A 170 18.30 -16.31 2.22
N PRO A 171 18.26 -17.14 3.27
CA PRO A 171 17.82 -16.69 4.58
C PRO A 171 18.70 -15.55 5.13
N VAL A 172 18.07 -14.45 5.54
CA VAL A 172 18.70 -13.32 6.23
C VAL A 172 18.33 -13.40 7.70
N ALA A 173 19.31 -13.21 8.58
CA ALA A 173 19.08 -13.18 10.01
C ALA A 173 18.13 -12.01 10.37
N PRO A 174 17.11 -12.25 11.22
CA PRO A 174 16.22 -11.18 11.64
C PRO A 174 16.99 -10.10 12.40
N GLU A 175 16.65 -8.84 12.13
CA GLU A 175 17.29 -7.69 12.77
C GLU A 175 17.03 -7.69 14.29
N PRO A 176 18.08 -7.58 15.14
CA PRO A 176 17.91 -7.56 16.58
C PRO A 176 17.07 -6.36 17.04
N GLY A 177 16.03 -6.63 17.85
CA GLY A 177 15.16 -5.58 18.41
C GLY A 177 13.92 -5.24 17.58
N LEU A 178 13.87 -5.67 16.30
CA LEU A 178 12.69 -5.47 15.46
C LEU A 178 11.60 -6.50 15.77
N GLU A 179 10.42 -6.03 16.17
CA GLU A 179 9.27 -6.89 16.39
C GLU A 179 8.44 -7.08 15.11
N TYR A 180 8.14 -8.32 14.75
CA TYR A 180 7.20 -8.64 13.66
C TYR A 180 5.79 -8.76 14.20
N ARG A 181 4.91 -7.82 13.85
CA ARG A 181 3.52 -7.78 14.35
C ARG A 181 2.53 -8.17 13.27
N GLN A 182 1.43 -8.80 13.71
CA GLN A 182 0.27 -8.97 12.86
C GLN A 182 -0.29 -7.59 12.51
N ALA A 183 -0.57 -7.39 11.22
CA ALA A 183 -1.21 -6.17 10.77
C ALA A 183 -2.70 -6.15 11.12
N GLU A 184 -3.20 -4.94 11.31
CA GLU A 184 -4.61 -4.71 11.57
C GLU A 184 -5.40 -4.57 10.27
N ARG A 185 -6.71 -4.78 10.35
CA ARG A 185 -7.58 -4.62 9.20
C ARG A 185 -7.71 -3.13 8.88
N VAL A 186 -7.36 -2.75 7.66
CA VAL A 186 -7.65 -1.40 7.15
C VAL A 186 -9.16 -1.29 6.88
N PRO A 187 -9.88 -0.39 7.58
CA PRO A 187 -11.31 -0.21 7.37
C PRO A 187 -11.56 0.32 5.96
N ARG A 188 -12.69 -0.04 5.35
CA ARG A 188 -13.09 0.54 4.07
C ARG A 188 -14.05 1.70 4.32
N PRO A 189 -13.98 2.81 3.57
CA PRO A 189 -14.90 3.94 3.73
C PRO A 189 -16.38 3.54 3.57
N ASP A 190 -16.67 2.56 2.72
CA ASP A 190 -18.02 2.01 2.47
C ASP A 190 -18.49 1.00 3.54
N GLN A 191 -17.61 0.61 4.47
CA GLN A 191 -17.87 -0.28 5.59
C GLN A 191 -17.72 0.48 6.91
N ALA A 192 -18.41 1.62 7.06
CA ALA A 192 -18.64 2.17 8.39
C ALA A 192 -19.24 1.04 9.27
N PRO A 193 -18.79 0.86 10.51
CA PRO A 193 -19.42 -0.11 11.39
C PRO A 193 -20.89 0.27 11.49
N THR A 194 -21.78 -0.64 11.08
CA THR A 194 -23.17 -0.61 11.53
C THR A 194 -23.09 -0.71 13.04
N HIS A 195 -22.99 0.44 13.70
CA HIS A 195 -23.24 0.55 15.12
C HIS A 195 -24.60 -0.10 15.28
N GLY A 196 -24.59 -1.26 15.94
CA GLY A 196 -25.80 -2.02 16.19
C GLY A 196 -26.78 -1.04 16.79
N GLU A 197 -27.83 -0.76 16.02
CA GLU A 197 -29.02 -0.12 16.49
C GLU A 197 -29.44 -0.96 17.70
N SER A 198 -29.08 -0.48 18.89
CA SER A 198 -29.57 -1.03 20.14
C SER A 198 -31.05 -0.74 20.08
N ALA A 199 -31.78 -1.69 19.49
CA ALA A 199 -33.21 -1.78 19.56
C ALA A 199 -33.52 -1.73 21.05
N SER A 200 -33.89 -0.53 21.50
CA SER A 200 -34.53 -0.32 22.78
C SER A 200 -35.77 -1.18 22.73
N HIS A 201 -35.65 -2.40 23.26
CA HIS A 201 -36.72 -3.35 23.40
C HIS A 201 -37.68 -2.73 24.41
N THR A 202 -38.53 -1.85 23.89
CA THR A 202 -39.62 -1.23 24.61
C THR A 202 -40.51 -2.38 25.02
N THR A 203 -40.60 -2.59 26.31
CA THR A 203 -41.44 -3.61 26.94
C THR A 203 -42.87 -3.42 26.42
N PRO A 204 -43.56 -4.47 25.94
CA PRO A 204 -44.94 -4.34 25.49
C PRO A 204 -45.80 -3.82 26.65
N ARG A 205 -46.54 -2.74 26.40
CA ARG A 205 -47.49 -2.16 27.33
C ARG A 205 -48.57 -3.22 27.61
N ASP A 206 -48.58 -3.75 28.84
CA ASP A 206 -49.57 -4.71 29.32
C ASP A 206 -50.96 -4.05 29.33
N ASN A 207 -51.78 -4.36 28.32
CA ASN A 207 -53.16 -3.90 28.19
C ASN A 207 -54.15 -4.94 28.71
N ARG A 208 -53.91 -5.50 29.91
CA ARG A 208 -54.87 -6.40 30.56
C ARG A 208 -56.01 -5.60 31.19
N PRO A 209 -57.28 -5.85 30.82
CA PRO A 209 -58.42 -5.19 31.44
C PRO A 209 -58.61 -5.66 32.89
N PRO A 210 -59.11 -4.80 33.80
CA PRO A 210 -59.30 -5.17 35.20
C PRO A 210 -60.41 -6.21 35.33
N ASN A 211 -60.08 -7.31 35.99
CA ASN A 211 -60.97 -8.43 36.26
C ASN A 211 -62.11 -7.97 37.19
N ARG A 212 -63.36 -7.97 36.69
CA ARG A 212 -64.55 -7.75 37.53
C ARG A 212 -64.75 -8.99 38.41
N ARG A 213 -64.60 -8.81 39.72
CA ARG A 213 -65.06 -9.76 40.74
C ARG A 213 -66.58 -9.91 40.66
N ASN A 214 -67.05 -11.15 40.67
CA ASN A 214 -68.25 -11.61 41.38
C ASN A 214 -67.91 -12.96 41.99
#